data_AF-A0A8T5PMG3-F1
#
_entry.id   AF-A0A8T5PMG3-F1
#
_cell.length_a   1.000
_cell.length_b   1.000
_cell.length_c   1.000
_cell.angle_alpha   90.00
_cell.angle_beta   90.00
_cell.angle_gamma   90.00
#
_symmetry.space_group_name_H-M   'P 1'
#
loop_
_entity.id
_entity.type
_entity.pdbx_description
1 polymer ?
#
loop_
_entity_poly.entity_id
_entity_poly.type
_entity_poly.pdbx_seq_one_letter_code
_entity_poly.pdbx_strand_id
1 'polypeptide(L)'
;MKKTIALFLAMLMVFSIPLAFAENETTEEPEEDTDSAVTVIPADEEPADEEPVDEEPAEEEEETEDEEETEEVEEEEEVEETEDEEETEEEVEEETDEGVNETEEETEEEEETIEVPEEVTEEAGVTPDSILWPFERIIEKIDMKLTLGKSAKAKKGLAHARERLMEVQAMIAAKRMGAAVEAQEEYDEIMEEVEENVEELGDGDEIEELEDEVEIEQAIAENEELVEQVSNLKLKFKGLTPEQEAQVNEIVSSLGDSTSKAEVQVKVKKNKTKIKIKAKEGLTDEEVENIASQIESAVSAGKKAHIVLPGRGKGKGKKGTVEADEVEEAEEEEEEDETEEDEVDEVDEDEEDEEDKGKGKSNKDKGNKGKGNSKNNDEEEEEEPEE
;
A
#
# COMPACT_ATOMS: atom_id res chain seq x y z
N MET A 1 27.95 -21.42 -2.73
CA MET A 1 28.09 -20.13 -3.46
C MET A 1 28.45 -20.27 -4.94
N LYS A 2 29.28 -21.23 -5.40
CA LYS A 2 29.58 -21.34 -6.86
C LYS A 2 28.42 -21.85 -7.73
N LYS A 3 27.41 -22.47 -7.14
CA LYS A 3 26.24 -23.02 -7.86
C LYS A 3 25.12 -22.00 -8.08
N THR A 4 25.00 -20.98 -7.23
CA THR A 4 23.98 -19.91 -7.36
C THR A 4 24.35 -18.90 -8.46
N ILE A 5 25.65 -18.63 -8.66
CA ILE A 5 26.12 -17.75 -9.75
C ILE A 5 25.87 -18.37 -11.14
N ALA A 6 25.94 -19.70 -11.27
CA ALA A 6 25.68 -20.38 -12.54
C ALA A 6 24.20 -20.29 -12.96
N LEU A 7 23.27 -20.30 -12.00
CA LEU A 7 21.84 -20.19 -12.27
C LEU A 7 21.46 -18.77 -12.73
N PHE A 8 22.06 -17.74 -12.12
CA PHE A 8 21.83 -16.34 -12.50
C PHE A 8 22.39 -15.99 -13.90
N LEU A 9 23.50 -16.63 -14.31
CA LEU A 9 24.09 -16.46 -15.64
C LEU A 9 23.29 -17.17 -16.74
N ALA A 10 22.64 -18.29 -16.44
CA ALA A 10 21.75 -18.97 -17.38
C ALA A 10 20.46 -18.17 -17.62
N MET A 11 19.90 -17.54 -16.58
CA MET A 11 18.68 -16.73 -16.69
C MET A 11 18.90 -15.43 -17.51
N LEU A 12 20.11 -14.87 -17.48
CA LEU A 12 20.48 -13.66 -18.24
C LEU A 12 20.67 -13.93 -19.75
N MET A 13 20.97 -15.17 -20.15
CA MET A 13 21.11 -15.56 -21.57
C MET A 13 19.74 -15.69 -22.27
N VAL A 14 18.67 -16.03 -21.55
CA VAL A 14 17.32 -16.21 -22.13
C VAL A 14 16.69 -14.86 -22.53
N PHE A 15 17.08 -13.75 -21.88
CA PHE A 15 16.62 -12.40 -22.22
C PHE A 15 17.35 -11.75 -23.41
N SER A 16 18.25 -12.47 -24.08
CA SER A 16 19.01 -11.95 -25.24
C SER A 16 18.42 -12.33 -26.60
N ILE A 17 17.13 -12.64 -26.68
CA ILE A 17 16.46 -12.84 -27.97
C ILE A 17 16.36 -11.48 -28.68
N PRO A 18 16.94 -11.31 -29.87
CA PRO A 18 16.75 -10.09 -30.65
C PRO A 18 15.28 -10.00 -31.07
N LEU A 19 14.58 -8.98 -30.54
CA LEU A 19 13.30 -8.50 -31.05
C LEU A 19 13.44 -8.17 -32.53
N ALA A 20 13.16 -9.14 -33.39
CA ALA A 20 12.97 -8.94 -34.81
C ALA A 20 11.66 -8.17 -34.99
N PHE A 21 11.78 -6.86 -35.14
CA PHE A 21 10.70 -5.99 -35.62
C PHE A 21 10.11 -6.59 -36.89
N ALA A 22 8.89 -7.12 -36.78
CA ALA A 22 8.07 -7.44 -37.94
C ALA A 22 7.67 -6.12 -38.61
N GLU A 23 8.41 -5.75 -39.67
CA GLU A 23 7.96 -4.80 -40.68
C GLU A 23 6.70 -5.37 -41.35
N ASN A 24 5.52 -5.00 -40.86
CA ASN A 24 4.30 -5.19 -41.63
C ASN A 24 4.07 -3.92 -42.46
N GLU A 25 4.68 -3.89 -43.65
CA GLU A 25 4.28 -2.98 -44.72
C GLU A 25 2.83 -3.28 -45.10
N THR A 26 1.90 -2.43 -44.68
CA THR A 26 0.64 -2.24 -45.42
C THR A 26 0.44 -0.75 -45.62
N THR A 27 1.05 -0.28 -46.71
CA THR A 27 0.76 1.02 -47.32
C THR A 27 -0.63 0.93 -47.96
N GLU A 28 -1.64 1.44 -47.28
CA GLU A 28 -2.85 1.93 -47.96
C GLU A 28 -2.80 3.46 -47.93
N GLU A 29 -2.67 4.03 -49.13
CA GLU A 29 -2.79 5.45 -49.41
C GLU A 29 -4.19 5.96 -49.00
N PRO A 30 -4.30 6.99 -48.14
CA PRO A 30 -5.52 7.77 -48.10
C PRO A 30 -5.52 8.75 -49.29
N GLU A 31 -6.49 8.58 -50.19
CA GLU A 31 -6.77 9.54 -51.25
C GLU A 31 -7.02 10.94 -50.65
N GLU A 32 -6.36 11.92 -51.26
CA GLU A 32 -6.58 13.35 -51.01
C GLU A 32 -7.99 13.76 -51.44
N ASP A 33 -8.90 13.92 -50.48
CA ASP A 33 -10.04 14.81 -50.65
C ASP A 33 -9.71 16.16 -50.03
N THR A 34 -9.16 17.01 -50.88
CA THR A 34 -9.12 18.45 -50.70
C THR A 34 -10.55 18.99 -50.74
N ASP A 35 -11.12 19.42 -49.61
CA ASP A 35 -12.04 20.55 -49.65
C ASP A 35 -12.29 21.22 -48.29
N SER A 36 -11.86 22.48 -48.25
CA SER A 36 -12.64 23.62 -47.75
C SER A 36 -12.67 23.98 -46.26
N ALA A 37 -12.41 25.28 -46.06
CA ALA A 37 -12.82 26.17 -44.96
C ALA A 37 -11.93 26.22 -43.70
N VAL A 38 -10.74 26.80 -43.87
CA VAL A 38 -10.11 27.64 -42.86
C VAL A 38 -11.09 28.76 -42.47
N THR A 39 -11.71 28.63 -41.30
CA THR A 39 -12.43 29.72 -40.66
C THR A 39 -11.48 30.36 -39.65
N VAL A 40 -10.95 31.52 -40.03
CA VAL A 40 -10.23 32.44 -39.18
C VAL A 40 -11.19 32.92 -38.08
N ILE A 41 -10.99 32.50 -36.85
CA ILE A 41 -11.65 33.10 -35.69
C ILE A 41 -10.82 34.32 -35.27
N PRO A 42 -11.39 35.54 -35.27
CA PRO A 42 -10.70 36.73 -34.82
C PRO A 42 -10.50 36.71 -33.31
N ALA A 43 -9.31 37.12 -32.88
CA ALA A 43 -9.03 37.60 -31.55
C ALA A 43 -9.73 38.94 -31.34
N ASP A 44 -10.73 39.00 -30.46
CA ASP A 44 -11.15 40.20 -29.76
C ASP A 44 -12.15 39.82 -28.67
N GLU A 45 -11.81 40.10 -27.42
CA GLU A 45 -12.68 40.72 -26.40
C GLU A 45 -12.04 40.50 -25.00
N GLU A 46 -11.44 41.57 -24.50
CA GLU A 46 -11.13 41.75 -23.08
C GLU A 46 -12.44 41.69 -22.27
N PRO A 47 -12.54 40.86 -21.22
CA PRO A 47 -13.56 41.10 -20.22
C PRO A 47 -13.13 42.23 -19.31
N ALA A 48 -14.08 43.14 -19.13
CA ALA A 48 -13.99 44.36 -18.37
C ALA A 48 -13.70 44.13 -16.88
N ASP A 49 -12.99 45.11 -16.35
CA ASP A 49 -12.91 45.56 -14.97
C ASP A 49 -14.31 45.53 -14.30
N GLU A 50 -14.59 44.50 -13.50
CA GLU A 50 -15.72 44.47 -12.58
C GLU A 50 -15.25 44.89 -11.18
N GLU A 51 -15.79 46.02 -10.75
CA GLU A 51 -15.55 46.66 -9.45
C GLU A 51 -15.85 45.70 -8.28
N PRO A 52 -15.11 45.79 -7.16
CA PRO A 52 -15.45 45.06 -5.95
C PRO A 52 -16.76 45.59 -5.37
N VAL A 53 -17.80 44.76 -5.39
CA VAL A 53 -19.03 45.00 -4.64
C VAL A 53 -18.73 44.74 -3.17
N ASP A 54 -18.68 45.82 -2.41
CA ASP A 54 -18.61 45.88 -0.95
C ASP A 54 -19.99 45.43 -0.40
N GLU A 55 -20.20 44.12 -0.27
CA GLU A 55 -21.35 43.55 0.43
C GLU A 55 -21.01 43.42 1.91
N GLU A 56 -21.48 44.40 2.69
CA GLU A 56 -21.58 44.33 4.14
C GLU A 56 -22.38 43.06 4.52
N PRO A 57 -21.86 42.19 5.39
CA PRO A 57 -22.66 41.09 5.92
C PRO A 57 -23.73 41.65 6.85
N ALA A 58 -24.99 41.45 6.47
CA ALA A 58 -26.14 41.65 7.32
C ALA A 58 -26.06 40.69 8.51
N GLU A 59 -26.04 41.26 9.71
CA GLU A 59 -26.29 40.56 10.96
C GLU A 59 -27.72 40.01 10.94
N GLU A 60 -27.89 38.75 10.54
CA GLU A 60 -29.09 37.97 10.84
C GLU A 60 -28.85 37.19 12.13
N GLU A 61 -29.44 37.71 13.21
CA GLU A 61 -29.71 36.99 14.45
C GLU A 61 -30.73 35.89 14.14
N GLU A 62 -30.29 34.63 14.00
CA GLU A 62 -31.17 33.47 14.14
C GLU A 62 -31.02 32.90 15.55
N GLU A 63 -32.02 33.21 16.38
CA GLU A 63 -32.37 32.46 17.58
C GLU A 63 -32.83 31.06 17.16
N THR A 64 -32.01 30.04 17.39
CA THR A 64 -32.48 28.65 17.45
C THR A 64 -32.51 28.22 18.91
N GLU A 65 -33.72 28.28 19.49
CA GLU A 65 -34.10 27.51 20.67
C GLU A 65 -33.95 26.03 20.31
N ASP A 66 -32.88 25.38 20.77
CA ASP A 66 -32.78 23.92 20.74
C ASP A 66 -33.27 23.40 22.10
N GLU A 67 -34.43 22.75 22.04
CA GLU A 67 -35.08 22.08 23.15
C GLU A 67 -34.26 20.83 23.49
N GLU A 68 -33.59 20.84 24.65
CA GLU A 68 -33.04 19.63 25.26
C GLU A 68 -34.19 18.67 25.64
N GLU A 69 -34.60 17.81 24.71
CA GLU A 69 -35.31 16.57 25.03
C GLU A 69 -34.30 15.53 25.53
N THR A 70 -34.05 15.54 26.83
CA THR A 70 -33.46 14.43 27.57
C THR A 70 -34.43 13.25 27.57
N GLU A 71 -34.30 12.32 26.62
CA GLU A 71 -34.89 10.98 26.77
C GLU A 71 -34.06 10.19 27.79
N GLU A 72 -34.55 10.15 29.03
CA GLU A 72 -34.15 9.21 30.07
C GLU A 72 -34.48 7.78 29.59
N VAL A 73 -33.50 7.08 29.03
CA VAL A 73 -33.56 5.63 28.85
C VAL A 73 -33.16 5.00 30.18
N GLU A 74 -34.16 4.62 30.97
CA GLU A 74 -34.01 3.74 32.14
C GLU A 74 -33.61 2.33 31.65
N GLU A 75 -32.31 2.05 31.53
CA GLU A 75 -31.81 0.68 31.48
C GLU A 75 -31.76 0.11 32.90
N GLU A 76 -32.66 -0.82 33.19
CA GLU A 76 -32.67 -1.65 34.39
C GLU A 76 -31.45 -2.59 34.35
N GLU A 77 -30.31 -2.17 34.91
CA GLU A 77 -29.21 -3.07 35.26
C GLU A 77 -29.62 -3.96 36.44
N GLU A 78 -29.91 -5.22 36.14
CA GLU A 78 -30.07 -6.30 37.11
C GLU A 78 -28.68 -6.72 37.61
N VAL A 79 -28.21 -6.06 38.68
CA VAL A 79 -26.97 -6.38 39.38
C VAL A 79 -27.16 -7.68 40.16
N GLU A 80 -26.61 -8.79 39.65
CA GLU A 80 -26.39 -10.00 40.46
C GLU A 80 -25.20 -9.77 41.39
N GLU A 81 -25.51 -9.42 42.64
CA GLU A 81 -24.59 -9.49 43.78
C GLU A 81 -24.14 -10.94 44.00
N THR A 82 -22.88 -11.24 43.69
CA THR A 82 -22.18 -12.38 44.30
C THR A 82 -21.22 -11.84 45.35
N GLU A 83 -21.69 -11.84 46.59
CA GLU A 83 -20.88 -11.82 47.79
C GLU A 83 -19.95 -13.04 47.78
N ASP A 84 -18.64 -12.85 47.83
CA ASP A 84 -17.77 -13.83 48.48
C ASP A 84 -16.65 -13.08 49.22
N GLU A 85 -16.84 -13.07 50.53
CA GLU A 85 -15.86 -12.75 51.55
C GLU A 85 -14.71 -13.76 51.45
N GLU A 86 -13.46 -13.34 51.61
CA GLU A 86 -12.63 -13.88 52.70
C GLU A 86 -11.35 -13.08 52.87
N GLU A 87 -11.22 -12.56 54.09
CA GLU A 87 -10.02 -12.02 54.69
C GLU A 87 -8.90 -13.06 54.68
N THR A 88 -7.66 -12.64 54.41
CA THR A 88 -6.52 -13.26 55.10
C THR A 88 -5.40 -12.25 55.28
N GLU A 89 -5.37 -11.66 56.48
CA GLU A 89 -4.18 -11.10 57.09
C GLU A 89 -3.21 -12.25 57.41
N GLU A 90 -1.95 -12.18 56.98
CA GLU A 90 -0.88 -12.88 57.69
C GLU A 90 0.41 -12.06 57.69
N GLU A 91 0.74 -11.55 58.88
CA GLU A 91 2.06 -11.09 59.29
C GLU A 91 3.12 -12.17 59.06
N VAL A 92 4.25 -11.87 58.41
CA VAL A 92 5.51 -12.58 58.68
C VAL A 92 6.70 -11.63 58.65
N GLU A 93 7.11 -11.31 59.87
CA GLU A 93 8.44 -11.25 60.46
C GLU A 93 9.65 -10.63 59.74
N GLU A 94 10.25 -9.79 60.57
CA GLU A 94 11.49 -9.05 60.54
C GLU A 94 12.76 -9.95 60.59
N GLU A 95 13.85 -9.38 60.06
CA GLU A 95 15.27 -9.67 60.34
C GLU A 95 15.88 -11.01 59.88
N THR A 96 16.85 -10.94 58.97
CA THR A 96 18.22 -11.37 59.31
C THR A 96 19.29 -10.80 58.38
N ASP A 97 20.27 -10.21 59.05
CA ASP A 97 21.57 -9.68 58.62
C ASP A 97 22.58 -10.81 58.32
N GLU A 98 23.69 -10.40 57.71
CA GLU A 98 24.97 -11.11 57.55
C GLU A 98 25.20 -11.98 56.30
N GLY A 99 25.80 -11.35 55.29
CA GLY A 99 27.14 -11.74 54.83
C GLY A 99 27.21 -12.85 53.78
N VAL A 100 27.16 -12.48 52.50
CA VAL A 100 27.55 -13.37 51.39
C VAL A 100 28.54 -12.66 50.47
N ASN A 101 29.81 -12.95 50.77
CA ASN A 101 30.90 -13.27 49.86
C ASN A 101 30.69 -12.93 48.36
N GLU A 102 31.40 -11.90 47.91
CA GLU A 102 31.67 -11.61 46.49
C GLU A 102 32.30 -12.85 45.84
N THR A 103 31.48 -13.66 45.18
CA THR A 103 31.94 -14.65 44.21
C THR A 103 31.49 -14.13 42.86
N GLU A 104 32.45 -13.58 42.12
CA GLU A 104 32.36 -13.32 40.69
C GLU A 104 32.14 -14.67 39.99
N GLU A 105 30.92 -15.20 40.01
CA GLU A 105 30.49 -16.18 39.01
C GLU A 105 30.34 -15.39 37.71
N GLU A 106 31.30 -15.59 36.81
CA GLU A 106 31.10 -15.35 35.38
C GLU A 106 29.90 -16.21 34.95
N THR A 107 28.70 -15.64 35.07
CA THR A 107 27.50 -16.16 34.43
C THR A 107 27.78 -16.05 32.94
N GLU A 108 28.25 -17.14 32.35
CA GLU A 108 28.17 -17.36 30.91
C GLU A 108 26.67 -17.28 30.59
N GLU A 109 26.20 -16.10 30.19
CA GLU A 109 24.90 -15.91 29.55
C GLU A 109 24.95 -16.79 28.29
N GLU A 110 24.44 -18.01 28.41
CA GLU A 110 24.09 -18.83 27.25
C GLU A 110 23.12 -17.98 26.43
N GLU A 111 23.64 -17.36 25.37
CA GLU A 111 22.85 -16.70 24.33
C GLU A 111 21.92 -17.75 23.74
N GLU A 112 20.74 -17.92 24.36
CA GLU A 112 19.67 -18.78 23.87
C GLU A 112 19.28 -18.23 22.50
N THR A 113 19.81 -18.86 21.48
CA THR A 113 19.59 -18.48 20.09
C THR A 113 18.16 -18.85 19.78
N ILE A 114 17.25 -17.88 19.90
CA ILE A 114 15.84 -18.04 19.55
C ILE A 114 15.80 -18.37 18.06
N GLU A 115 15.44 -19.62 17.74
CA GLU A 115 15.22 -20.05 16.36
C GLU A 115 14.02 -19.28 15.82
N VAL A 116 14.30 -18.25 15.00
CA VAL A 116 13.28 -17.56 14.22
C VAL A 116 12.67 -18.59 13.28
N PRO A 117 11.34 -18.73 13.22
CA PRO A 117 10.70 -19.65 12.29
C PRO A 117 11.12 -19.32 10.86
N GLU A 118 11.80 -20.27 10.21
CA GLU A 118 12.43 -20.13 8.88
C GLU A 118 11.43 -19.66 7.81
N GLU A 119 10.15 -20.07 7.93
CA GLU A 119 9.06 -19.72 7.01
C GLU A 119 8.85 -18.20 6.85
N VAL A 120 9.06 -17.39 7.90
CA VAL A 120 8.85 -15.93 7.83
C VAL A 120 9.97 -15.24 7.05
N THR A 121 11.16 -15.84 7.01
CA THR A 121 12.34 -15.22 6.41
C THR A 121 12.51 -15.52 4.92
N GLU A 122 11.86 -16.58 4.42
CA GLU A 122 11.94 -16.96 3.01
C GLU A 122 11.01 -16.13 2.12
N GLU A 123 9.89 -15.64 2.68
CA GLU A 123 8.90 -14.84 1.94
C GLU A 123 9.17 -13.33 2.03
N ALA A 124 9.94 -12.89 3.02
CA ALA A 124 10.39 -11.51 3.09
C ALA A 124 11.34 -11.19 1.92
N GLY A 125 11.09 -10.08 1.21
CA GLY A 125 11.92 -9.58 0.11
C GLY A 125 13.31 -9.13 0.55
N VAL A 126 13.92 -8.21 -0.19
CA VAL A 126 15.17 -7.61 0.31
C VAL A 126 14.80 -6.76 1.53
N THR A 127 15.49 -6.93 2.64
CA THR A 127 15.20 -6.19 3.88
C THR A 127 16.04 -4.91 3.97
N PRO A 128 15.62 -3.88 4.74
CA PRO A 128 16.32 -2.59 4.81
C PRO A 128 17.81 -2.66 5.21
N ASP A 129 18.24 -3.70 5.91
CA ASP A 129 19.65 -3.90 6.27
C ASP A 129 20.53 -4.38 5.10
N SER A 130 19.95 -4.76 3.97
CA SER A 130 20.65 -5.22 2.78
C SER A 130 21.10 -4.06 1.89
N ILE A 131 22.31 -4.20 1.32
CA ILE A 131 22.87 -3.25 0.34
C ILE A 131 22.02 -3.15 -0.92
N LEU A 132 21.21 -4.17 -1.22
CA LEU A 132 20.36 -4.22 -2.41
C LEU A 132 19.00 -3.54 -2.21
N TRP A 133 18.59 -3.27 -0.97
CA TRP A 133 17.27 -2.71 -0.67
C TRP A 133 17.02 -1.35 -1.34
N PRO A 134 17.97 -0.38 -1.32
CA PRO A 134 17.78 0.87 -2.05
C PRO A 134 17.62 0.70 -3.56
N PHE A 135 18.16 -0.39 -4.14
CA PHE A 135 17.97 -0.68 -5.57
C PHE A 135 16.58 -1.23 -5.85
N GLU A 136 16.05 -2.08 -4.97
CA GLU A 136 14.67 -2.57 -5.04
C GLU A 136 13.70 -1.39 -4.98
N ARG A 137 13.86 -0.46 -4.02
CA ARG A 137 13.07 0.78 -3.92
C ARG A 137 13.07 1.59 -5.23
N ILE A 138 14.19 1.67 -5.93
CA ILE A 138 14.27 2.38 -7.22
C ILE A 138 13.46 1.65 -8.29
N ILE A 139 13.55 0.32 -8.33
CA ILE A 139 12.81 -0.50 -9.29
C ILE A 139 11.30 -0.40 -9.03
N GLU A 140 10.86 -0.52 -7.78
CA GLU A 140 9.46 -0.34 -7.36
C GLU A 140 8.93 1.04 -7.80
N LYS A 141 9.68 2.12 -7.56
CA LYS A 141 9.30 3.48 -7.97
C LYS A 141 9.25 3.65 -9.50
N ILE A 142 10.08 2.92 -10.24
CA ILE A 142 10.02 2.90 -11.71
C ILE A 142 8.77 2.13 -12.15
N ASP A 143 8.51 0.97 -11.55
CA ASP A 143 7.37 0.12 -11.87
C ASP A 143 6.04 0.83 -11.62
N MET A 144 5.89 1.49 -10.46
CA MET A 144 4.76 2.36 -10.14
C MET A 144 4.55 3.50 -11.15
N LYS A 145 5.65 4.06 -11.68
CA LYS A 145 5.59 5.13 -12.69
C LYS A 145 5.21 4.61 -14.07
N LEU A 146 5.61 3.39 -14.41
CA LEU A 146 5.31 2.76 -15.70
C LEU A 146 3.92 2.12 -15.72
N THR A 147 3.36 1.79 -14.56
CA THR A 147 1.99 1.28 -14.43
C THR A 147 1.00 2.34 -14.91
N LEU A 148 0.18 1.99 -15.90
CA LEU A 148 -0.82 2.88 -16.49
C LEU A 148 -2.20 2.62 -15.86
N GLY A 149 -2.88 3.68 -15.46
CA GLY A 149 -4.19 3.60 -14.82
C GLY A 149 -4.14 3.67 -13.29
N LYS A 150 -5.16 4.29 -12.70
CA LYS A 150 -5.22 4.56 -11.25
C LYS A 150 -5.52 3.30 -10.45
N SER A 151 -6.44 2.47 -10.92
CA SER A 151 -6.71 1.16 -10.34
C SER A 151 -5.47 0.26 -10.33
N ALA A 152 -4.81 0.11 -11.48
CA ALA A 152 -3.60 -0.70 -11.59
C ALA A 152 -2.48 -0.21 -10.66
N LYS A 153 -2.31 1.11 -10.53
CA LYS A 153 -1.36 1.71 -9.57
C LYS A 153 -1.73 1.42 -8.11
N ALA A 154 -2.99 1.54 -7.73
CA ALA A 154 -3.45 1.23 -6.38
C ALA A 154 -3.19 -0.25 -6.04
N LYS A 155 -3.55 -1.17 -6.95
CA LYS A 155 -3.29 -2.62 -6.78
C LYS A 155 -1.79 -2.93 -6.68
N LYS A 156 -0.97 -2.31 -7.54
CA LYS A 156 0.49 -2.44 -7.50
C LYS A 156 1.08 -1.88 -6.19
N GLY A 157 0.57 -0.74 -5.74
CA GLY A 157 0.93 -0.15 -4.45
C GLY A 157 0.63 -1.09 -3.30
N LEU A 158 -0.57 -1.68 -3.25
CA LEU A 158 -0.94 -2.66 -2.23
C LEU A 158 -0.04 -3.91 -2.22
N ALA A 159 0.43 -4.35 -3.39
CA ALA A 159 1.41 -5.44 -3.48
C ALA A 159 2.77 -5.06 -2.86
N HIS A 160 3.28 -3.85 -3.13
CA HIS A 160 4.50 -3.38 -2.46
C HIS A 160 4.29 -3.14 -0.95
N ALA A 161 3.11 -2.69 -0.55
CA ALA A 161 2.74 -2.54 0.87
C ALA A 161 2.78 -3.90 1.59
N ARG A 162 2.25 -4.94 0.95
CA ARG A 162 2.35 -6.33 1.44
C ARG A 162 3.80 -6.77 1.63
N GLU A 163 4.69 -6.49 0.67
CA GLU A 163 6.13 -6.78 0.79
C GLU A 163 6.75 -6.09 2.00
N ARG A 164 6.44 -4.79 2.21
CA ARG A 164 6.90 -4.05 3.39
C ARG A 164 6.39 -4.64 4.71
N LEU A 165 5.15 -5.14 4.79
CA LEU A 165 4.65 -5.84 5.99
C LEU A 165 5.48 -7.10 6.31
N MET A 166 5.85 -7.87 5.30
CA MET A 166 6.71 -9.05 5.47
C MET A 166 8.12 -8.67 5.94
N GLU A 167 8.67 -7.56 5.44
CA GLU A 167 9.94 -7.01 5.94
C GLU A 167 9.85 -6.56 7.39
N VAL A 168 8.80 -5.83 7.77
CA VAL A 168 8.53 -5.43 9.17
C VAL A 168 8.49 -6.68 10.06
N GLN A 169 7.73 -7.69 9.64
CA GLN A 169 7.61 -8.96 10.36
C GLN A 169 8.97 -9.63 10.57
N ALA A 170 9.79 -9.73 9.51
CA ALA A 170 11.12 -10.31 9.57
C ALA A 170 12.08 -9.50 10.45
N MET A 171 12.02 -8.16 10.39
CA MET A 171 12.87 -7.28 11.20
C MET A 171 12.51 -7.32 12.69
N ILE A 172 11.21 -7.37 13.04
CA ILE A 172 10.76 -7.56 14.42
C ILE A 172 11.24 -8.90 14.95
N ALA A 173 11.09 -9.97 14.16
CA ALA A 173 11.55 -11.30 14.52
C ALA A 173 13.07 -11.36 14.76
N ALA A 174 13.84 -10.62 13.96
CA ALA A 174 15.29 -10.46 14.13
C ALA A 174 15.71 -9.49 15.25
N LYS A 175 14.75 -8.92 16.01
CA LYS A 175 14.96 -7.89 17.03
C LYS A 175 15.64 -6.61 16.51
N ARG A 176 15.46 -6.29 15.22
CA ARG A 176 16.06 -5.15 14.53
C ARG A 176 15.06 -4.00 14.38
N MET A 177 14.68 -3.39 15.51
CA MET A 177 13.59 -2.40 15.52
C MET A 177 13.85 -1.19 14.62
N GLY A 178 15.09 -0.72 14.49
CA GLY A 178 15.39 0.40 13.58
C GLY A 178 15.06 0.11 12.11
N ALA A 179 15.33 -1.11 11.64
CA ALA A 179 14.97 -1.52 10.28
C ALA A 179 13.47 -1.81 10.14
N ALA A 180 12.81 -2.27 11.21
CA ALA A 180 11.37 -2.44 11.22
C ALA A 180 10.63 -1.09 11.10
N VAL A 181 11.11 -0.05 11.79
CA VAL A 181 10.59 1.32 11.65
C VAL A 181 10.79 1.83 10.22
N GLU A 182 11.98 1.66 9.64
CA GLU A 182 12.24 2.10 8.25
C GLU A 182 11.31 1.40 7.25
N ALA A 183 11.06 0.08 7.39
CA ALA A 183 10.11 -0.64 6.54
C ALA A 183 8.65 -0.18 6.77
N GLN A 184 8.27 0.17 8.00
CA GLN A 184 6.94 0.69 8.33
C GLN A 184 6.71 2.11 7.80
N GLU A 185 7.71 2.99 7.86
CA GLU A 185 7.61 4.33 7.24
C GLU A 185 7.37 4.21 5.73
N GLU A 186 8.06 3.28 5.07
CA GLU A 186 7.86 3.03 3.63
C GLU A 186 6.51 2.36 3.32
N TYR A 187 5.97 1.56 4.23
CA TYR A 187 4.59 1.06 4.13
C TYR A 187 3.60 2.23 4.13
N ASP A 188 3.74 3.16 5.07
CA ASP A 188 2.84 4.31 5.19
C ASP A 188 2.92 5.23 3.97
N GLU A 189 4.12 5.48 3.42
CA GLU A 189 4.29 6.22 2.17
C GLU A 189 3.53 5.56 1.00
N ILE A 190 3.63 4.22 0.88
CA ILE A 190 2.93 3.48 -0.17
C ILE A 190 1.41 3.55 0.04
N MET A 191 0.93 3.43 1.27
CA MET A 191 -0.50 3.52 1.57
C MET A 191 -1.07 4.90 1.28
N GLU A 192 -0.31 5.97 1.49
CA GLU A 192 -0.69 7.33 1.06
C GLU A 192 -0.82 7.42 -0.47
N GLU A 193 0.11 6.83 -1.24
CA GLU A 193 -0.02 6.76 -2.71
C GLU A 193 -1.23 5.91 -3.15
N VAL A 194 -1.54 4.83 -2.44
CA VAL A 194 -2.74 4.00 -2.71
C VAL A 194 -4.01 4.83 -2.49
N GLU A 195 -4.10 5.56 -1.39
CA GLU A 195 -5.21 6.46 -1.09
C GLU A 195 -5.42 7.50 -2.21
N GLU A 196 -4.36 8.20 -2.60
CA GLU A 196 -4.41 9.18 -3.69
C GLU A 196 -4.92 8.55 -4.99
N ASN A 197 -4.40 7.37 -5.35
CA ASN A 197 -4.84 6.66 -6.56
C ASN A 197 -6.30 6.19 -6.47
N VAL A 198 -6.79 5.79 -5.30
CA VAL A 198 -8.20 5.44 -5.06
C VAL A 198 -9.11 6.66 -5.17
N GLU A 199 -8.69 7.82 -4.65
CA GLU A 199 -9.46 9.06 -4.76
C GLU A 199 -9.70 9.45 -6.21
N GLU A 200 -8.66 9.32 -7.02
CA GLU A 200 -8.64 9.65 -8.44
C GLU A 200 -9.26 8.58 -9.35
N LEU A 201 -9.84 7.50 -8.82
CA LEU A 201 -10.64 6.56 -9.62
C LEU A 201 -11.84 7.28 -10.30
N GLY A 202 -12.35 6.73 -11.39
CA GLY A 202 -13.63 7.18 -11.98
C GLY A 202 -13.58 7.98 -13.27
N ASP A 203 -12.54 7.79 -14.07
CA ASP A 203 -12.49 8.26 -15.46
C ASP A 203 -13.11 7.26 -16.47
N GLY A 204 -13.69 6.15 -16.00
CA GLY A 204 -14.10 5.00 -16.81
C GLY A 204 -15.59 4.65 -16.79
N ASP A 205 -15.90 3.41 -17.18
CA ASP A 205 -17.22 2.80 -16.99
C ASP A 205 -17.47 2.55 -15.51
N GLU A 206 -18.65 2.88 -14.99
CA GLU A 206 -18.91 2.82 -13.56
C GLU A 206 -19.01 1.38 -13.03
N ILE A 207 -19.31 0.40 -13.88
CA ILE A 207 -19.31 -1.01 -13.49
C ILE A 207 -17.87 -1.53 -13.37
N GLU A 208 -17.01 -1.16 -14.32
CA GLU A 208 -15.57 -1.46 -14.27
C GLU A 208 -14.90 -0.75 -13.07
N GLU A 209 -15.25 0.51 -12.81
CA GLU A 209 -14.79 1.26 -11.60
C GLU A 209 -15.19 0.52 -10.32
N LEU A 210 -16.42 -0.02 -10.25
CA LEU A 210 -16.89 -0.78 -9.08
C LEU A 210 -16.16 -2.12 -8.92
N GLU A 211 -15.80 -2.78 -10.02
CA GLU A 211 -14.98 -4.00 -10.00
C GLU A 211 -13.57 -3.72 -9.47
N ASP A 212 -12.95 -2.65 -9.95
CA ASP A 212 -11.65 -2.18 -9.47
C ASP A 212 -11.66 -1.85 -7.97
N GLU A 213 -12.68 -1.14 -7.49
CA GLU A 213 -12.83 -0.79 -6.07
C GLU A 213 -12.97 -2.03 -5.17
N VAL A 214 -13.68 -3.07 -5.63
CA VAL A 214 -13.85 -4.33 -4.89
C VAL A 214 -12.54 -5.12 -4.84
N GLU A 215 -11.77 -5.17 -5.93
CA GLU A 215 -10.45 -5.80 -5.94
C GLU A 215 -9.48 -5.10 -4.99
N ILE A 216 -9.48 -3.77 -4.97
CA ILE A 216 -8.64 -2.97 -4.05
C ILE A 216 -9.08 -3.20 -2.60
N GLU A 217 -10.39 -3.23 -2.31
CA GLU A 217 -10.91 -3.54 -0.96
C GLU A 217 -10.47 -4.92 -0.48
N GLN A 218 -10.52 -5.94 -1.35
CA GLN A 218 -10.04 -7.28 -1.00
C GLN A 218 -8.53 -7.26 -0.70
N ALA A 219 -7.72 -6.59 -1.52
CA ALA A 219 -6.28 -6.50 -1.28
C ALA A 219 -5.93 -5.74 0.01
N ILE A 220 -6.72 -4.74 0.41
CA ILE A 220 -6.58 -4.07 1.71
C ILE A 220 -6.90 -5.04 2.85
N ALA A 221 -7.97 -5.84 2.73
CA ALA A 221 -8.32 -6.84 3.74
C ALA A 221 -7.23 -7.92 3.91
N GLU A 222 -6.55 -8.30 2.82
CA GLU A 222 -5.38 -9.19 2.89
C GLU A 222 -4.22 -8.54 3.67
N ASN A 223 -3.96 -7.25 3.46
CA ASN A 223 -2.95 -6.52 4.23
C ASN A 223 -3.34 -6.35 5.71
N GLU A 224 -4.63 -6.15 6.01
CA GLU A 224 -5.13 -6.09 7.38
C GLU A 224 -4.84 -7.39 8.15
N GLU A 225 -5.05 -8.55 7.52
CA GLU A 225 -4.68 -9.85 8.11
C GLU A 225 -3.17 -9.92 8.42
N LEU A 226 -2.33 -9.40 7.54
CA LEU A 226 -0.87 -9.34 7.77
C LEU A 226 -0.50 -8.38 8.91
N VAL A 227 -1.17 -7.24 9.03
CA VAL A 227 -1.01 -6.32 10.17
C VAL A 227 -1.38 -7.02 11.48
N GLU A 228 -2.46 -7.81 11.50
CA GLU A 228 -2.81 -8.65 12.65
C GLU A 228 -1.73 -9.70 12.95
N GLN A 229 -1.13 -10.31 11.92
CA GLN A 229 -0.01 -11.24 12.11
C GLN A 229 1.20 -10.57 12.74
N VAL A 230 1.54 -9.34 12.31
CA VAL A 230 2.60 -8.53 12.92
C VAL A 230 2.27 -8.22 14.39
N SER A 231 1.03 -7.85 14.70
CA SER A 231 0.56 -7.66 16.08
C SER A 231 0.72 -8.92 16.93
N ASN A 232 0.34 -10.07 16.37
CA ASN A 232 0.44 -11.37 17.04
C ASN A 232 1.89 -11.82 17.29
N LEU A 233 2.89 -11.26 16.60
CA LEU A 233 4.30 -11.54 16.91
C LEU A 233 4.68 -11.13 18.32
N LYS A 234 4.07 -10.05 18.85
CA LYS A 234 4.27 -9.60 20.24
C LYS A 234 4.01 -10.72 21.25
N LEU A 235 3.00 -11.55 21.00
CA LEU A 235 2.64 -12.67 21.87
C LEU A 235 3.59 -13.87 21.72
N LYS A 236 4.20 -14.02 20.55
CA LYS A 236 5.10 -15.14 20.23
C LYS A 236 6.52 -14.91 20.72
N PHE A 237 7.01 -13.67 20.69
CA PHE A 237 8.38 -13.36 21.10
C PHE A 237 8.47 -13.07 22.60
N LYS A 238 8.96 -14.06 23.36
CA LYS A 238 9.41 -13.83 24.74
C LYS A 238 10.76 -13.11 24.73
N GLY A 239 10.94 -12.18 25.67
CA GLY A 239 12.23 -11.49 25.86
C GLY A 239 12.47 -10.31 24.90
N LEU A 240 11.41 -9.60 24.52
CA LEU A 240 11.54 -8.20 24.09
C LEU A 240 11.79 -7.33 25.33
N THR A 241 12.63 -6.30 25.19
CA THR A 241 12.75 -5.28 26.23
C THR A 241 11.48 -4.41 26.26
N PRO A 242 11.17 -3.71 27.37
CA PRO A 242 10.03 -2.79 27.41
C PRO A 242 10.07 -1.71 26.32
N GLU A 243 11.27 -1.26 25.95
CA GLU A 243 11.49 -0.31 24.85
C GLU A 243 11.15 -0.91 23.49
N GLN A 244 11.59 -2.15 23.23
CA GLN A 244 11.26 -2.86 21.99
C GLN A 244 9.76 -3.16 21.91
N GLU A 245 9.13 -3.52 23.02
CA GLU A 245 7.68 -3.74 23.07
C GLU A 245 6.92 -2.46 22.75
N ALA A 246 7.36 -1.31 23.27
CA ALA A 246 6.78 -0.01 22.92
C ALA A 246 6.93 0.30 21.43
N GLN A 247 8.10 0.06 20.84
CA GLN A 247 8.34 0.25 19.41
C GLN A 247 7.47 -0.66 18.55
N VAL A 248 7.31 -1.94 18.92
CA VAL A 248 6.41 -2.86 18.20
C VAL A 248 4.95 -2.37 18.28
N ASN A 249 4.50 -1.88 19.43
CA ASN A 249 3.14 -1.33 19.55
C ASN A 249 2.94 -0.09 18.67
N GLU A 250 3.95 0.80 18.62
CA GLU A 250 3.92 2.00 17.78
C GLU A 250 3.86 1.63 16.29
N ILE A 251 4.72 0.71 15.84
CA ILE A 251 4.70 0.16 14.48
C ILE A 251 3.32 -0.42 14.15
N VAL A 252 2.79 -1.32 14.99
CA VAL A 252 1.49 -1.97 14.75
C VAL A 252 0.35 -0.95 14.71
N SER A 253 0.39 0.08 15.56
CA SER A 253 -0.61 1.15 15.54
C SER A 253 -0.55 1.92 14.22
N SER A 254 0.64 2.34 13.77
CA SER A 254 0.81 3.09 12.52
C SER A 254 0.33 2.29 11.31
N LEU A 255 0.74 1.02 11.22
CA LEU A 255 0.31 0.10 10.16
C LEU A 255 -1.22 -0.09 10.15
N GLY A 256 -1.83 -0.21 11.33
CA GLY A 256 -3.28 -0.31 11.48
C GLY A 256 -4.01 0.97 11.05
N ASP A 257 -3.48 2.13 11.42
CA ASP A 257 -4.05 3.44 11.10
C ASP A 257 -4.03 3.71 9.59
N SER A 258 -2.90 3.48 8.92
CA SER A 258 -2.78 3.68 7.46
C SER A 258 -3.64 2.68 6.66
N THR A 259 -3.69 1.42 7.09
CA THR A 259 -4.59 0.40 6.49
C THR A 259 -6.06 0.78 6.64
N SER A 260 -6.47 1.18 7.84
CA SER A 260 -7.85 1.60 8.14
C SER A 260 -8.27 2.82 7.34
N LYS A 261 -7.36 3.80 7.19
CA LYS A 261 -7.62 5.02 6.41
C LYS A 261 -7.85 4.71 4.93
N ALA A 262 -7.02 3.86 4.33
CA ALA A 262 -7.21 3.39 2.96
C ALA A 262 -8.52 2.59 2.79
N GLU A 263 -8.86 1.73 3.75
CA GLU A 263 -10.10 0.95 3.75
C GLU A 263 -11.34 1.88 3.73
N VAL A 264 -11.36 2.90 4.60
CA VAL A 264 -12.42 3.91 4.63
C VAL A 264 -12.52 4.65 3.30
N GLN A 265 -11.38 5.02 2.70
CA GLN A 265 -11.34 5.74 1.43
C GLN A 265 -11.92 4.91 0.28
N VAL A 266 -11.56 3.63 0.18
CA VAL A 266 -12.13 2.71 -0.80
C VAL A 266 -13.63 2.52 -0.58
N LYS A 267 -14.09 2.34 0.67
CA LYS A 267 -15.53 2.24 0.98
C LYS A 267 -16.31 3.49 0.59
N VAL A 268 -15.75 4.68 0.85
CA VAL A 268 -16.35 5.96 0.44
C VAL A 268 -16.43 6.05 -1.08
N LYS A 269 -15.36 5.68 -1.80
CA LYS A 269 -15.33 5.68 -3.26
C LYS A 269 -16.36 4.70 -3.84
N LYS A 270 -16.38 3.46 -3.35
CA LYS A 270 -17.35 2.42 -3.68
C LYS A 270 -18.80 2.88 -3.57
N ASN A 271 -19.13 3.55 -2.46
CA ASN A 271 -20.47 4.08 -2.27
C ASN A 271 -20.81 5.21 -3.25
N LYS A 272 -19.85 6.09 -3.59
CA LYS A 272 -20.03 7.10 -4.64
C LYS A 272 -20.31 6.45 -6.00
N THR A 273 -19.56 5.40 -6.36
CA THR A 273 -19.72 4.68 -7.63
C THR A 273 -21.07 3.94 -7.70
N LYS A 274 -21.49 3.28 -6.63
CA LYS A 274 -22.85 2.72 -6.50
C LYS A 274 -23.94 3.78 -6.75
N ILE A 275 -23.80 4.99 -6.20
CA ILE A 275 -24.74 6.10 -6.43
C ILE A 275 -24.74 6.54 -7.90
N LYS A 276 -23.56 6.64 -8.55
CA LYS A 276 -23.45 6.97 -9.98
C LYS A 276 -24.17 5.93 -10.84
N ILE A 277 -23.93 4.63 -10.61
CA ILE A 277 -24.58 3.52 -11.32
C ILE A 277 -26.11 3.63 -11.17
N LYS A 278 -26.59 3.79 -9.93
CA LYS A 278 -28.02 3.98 -9.63
C LYS A 278 -28.63 5.10 -10.47
N ALA A 279 -27.98 6.26 -10.50
CA ALA A 279 -28.46 7.45 -11.20
C ALA A 279 -28.44 7.30 -12.74
N LYS A 280 -27.37 6.72 -13.29
CA LYS A 280 -27.16 6.58 -14.75
C LYS A 280 -28.06 5.49 -15.35
N GLU A 281 -28.17 4.35 -14.68
CA GLU A 281 -28.92 3.20 -15.17
C GLU A 281 -30.39 3.19 -14.72
N GLY A 282 -30.74 3.98 -13.71
CA GLY A 282 -32.09 4.06 -13.17
C GLY A 282 -32.47 2.81 -12.36
N LEU A 283 -31.49 2.21 -11.70
CA LEU A 283 -31.63 1.03 -10.86
C LEU A 283 -32.12 1.38 -9.45
N THR A 284 -32.67 0.39 -8.75
CA THR A 284 -32.95 0.51 -7.31
C THR A 284 -31.69 0.26 -6.48
N ASP A 285 -31.71 0.64 -5.19
CA ASP A 285 -30.61 0.32 -4.27
C ASP A 285 -30.36 -1.19 -4.18
N GLU A 286 -31.43 -1.99 -4.17
CA GLU A 286 -31.37 -3.46 -4.15
C GLU A 286 -30.71 -4.04 -5.42
N GLU A 287 -30.98 -3.46 -6.58
CA GLU A 287 -30.37 -3.89 -7.85
C GLU A 287 -28.88 -3.54 -7.90
N VAL A 288 -28.49 -2.35 -7.43
CA VAL A 288 -27.08 -1.95 -7.34
C VAL A 288 -26.32 -2.80 -6.33
N GLU A 289 -26.93 -3.13 -5.20
CA GLU A 289 -26.28 -4.00 -4.22
C GLU A 289 -26.09 -5.42 -4.75
N ASN A 290 -27.05 -5.93 -5.53
CA ASN A 290 -26.92 -7.23 -6.20
C ASN A 290 -25.77 -7.23 -7.22
N ILE A 291 -25.62 -6.14 -7.99
CA ILE A 291 -24.47 -5.95 -8.89
C ILE A 291 -23.16 -6.00 -8.10
N ALA A 292 -23.06 -5.25 -6.99
CA ALA A 292 -21.87 -5.24 -6.16
C ALA A 292 -21.55 -6.62 -5.57
N SER A 293 -22.55 -7.36 -5.07
CA SER A 293 -22.35 -8.73 -4.56
C SER A 293 -21.95 -9.71 -5.66
N GLN A 294 -22.44 -9.54 -6.90
CA GLN A 294 -22.01 -10.38 -8.03
C GLN A 294 -20.54 -10.13 -8.38
N ILE A 295 -20.11 -8.86 -8.35
CA ILE A 295 -18.71 -8.47 -8.53
C ILE A 295 -17.85 -9.10 -7.44
N GLU A 296 -18.20 -8.90 -6.17
CA GLU A 296 -17.47 -9.45 -5.02
C GLU A 296 -17.34 -10.98 -5.09
N SER A 297 -18.41 -11.68 -5.47
CA SER A 297 -18.37 -13.13 -5.67
C SER A 297 -17.51 -13.55 -6.87
N ALA A 298 -17.36 -12.72 -7.89
CA ALA A 298 -16.54 -13.01 -9.06
C ALA A 298 -15.06 -12.75 -8.74
N VAL A 299 -14.76 -11.61 -8.13
CA VAL A 299 -13.42 -11.18 -7.70
C VAL A 299 -12.82 -12.17 -6.70
N SER A 300 -13.58 -12.57 -5.66
CA SER A 300 -13.15 -13.61 -4.72
C SER A 300 -12.93 -14.98 -5.37
N ALA A 301 -13.51 -15.23 -6.55
CA ALA A 301 -13.28 -16.43 -7.35
C ALA A 301 -12.15 -16.27 -8.39
N GLY A 302 -11.46 -15.12 -8.41
CA GLY A 302 -10.42 -14.78 -9.39
C GLY A 302 -10.96 -14.63 -10.81
N LYS A 303 -12.19 -14.16 -10.98
CA LYS A 303 -12.88 -14.05 -12.28
C LYS A 303 -13.43 -12.66 -12.49
N LYS A 304 -13.44 -12.21 -13.75
CA LYS A 304 -14.15 -11.00 -14.15
C LYS A 304 -15.66 -11.16 -14.02
N ALA A 305 -16.34 -10.14 -13.51
CA ALA A 305 -17.77 -10.17 -13.27
C ALA A 305 -18.57 -10.02 -14.59
N HIS A 306 -19.29 -11.05 -15.01
CA HIS A 306 -20.22 -10.92 -16.14
C HIS A 306 -21.58 -10.37 -15.66
N ILE A 307 -21.72 -9.05 -15.63
CA ILE A 307 -22.92 -8.40 -15.10
C ILE A 307 -24.03 -8.29 -16.14
N VAL A 308 -25.17 -8.90 -15.85
CA VAL A 308 -26.38 -8.74 -16.66
C VAL A 308 -27.27 -7.68 -16.02
N LEU A 309 -27.24 -6.46 -16.56
CA LEU A 309 -28.10 -5.38 -16.08
C LEU A 309 -29.60 -5.77 -16.24
N PRO A 310 -30.41 -5.67 -15.17
CA PRO A 310 -31.83 -5.99 -15.24
C PRO A 310 -32.50 -5.04 -16.26
N GLY A 311 -32.95 -5.65 -17.36
CA GLY A 311 -33.24 -4.93 -18.60
C GLY A 311 -34.21 -3.77 -18.43
N ARG A 312 -33.69 -2.55 -18.65
CA ARG A 312 -34.42 -1.32 -18.92
C ARG A 312 -35.56 -1.61 -19.90
N GLY A 313 -36.77 -1.76 -19.37
CA GLY A 313 -37.88 -2.41 -20.05
C GLY A 313 -38.15 -1.83 -21.44
N LYS A 314 -37.85 -2.63 -22.49
CA LYS A 314 -38.27 -2.53 -23.89
C LYS A 314 -39.01 -1.22 -24.27
N GLY A 315 -38.31 -0.10 -24.26
CA GLY A 315 -38.48 0.86 -25.34
C GLY A 315 -38.07 0.14 -26.62
N LYS A 316 -38.87 0.18 -27.69
CA LYS A 316 -38.67 -0.56 -28.95
C LYS A 316 -37.37 -0.22 -29.73
N GLY A 317 -36.35 0.37 -29.11
CA GLY A 317 -35.06 0.68 -29.73
C GLY A 317 -33.98 -0.30 -29.29
N LYS A 318 -33.46 -1.06 -30.26
CA LYS A 318 -32.09 -1.61 -30.33
C LYS A 318 -31.48 -2.13 -29.00
N LYS A 319 -31.52 -3.46 -28.79
CA LYS A 319 -30.64 -4.17 -27.85
C LYS A 319 -29.19 -3.83 -28.21
N GLY A 320 -28.50 -3.07 -27.37
CA GLY A 320 -27.05 -3.10 -27.28
C GLY A 320 -26.71 -4.10 -26.19
N THR A 321 -26.22 -5.27 -26.57
CA THR A 321 -25.37 -6.06 -25.69
C THR A 321 -24.05 -5.29 -25.60
N VAL A 322 -23.69 -4.86 -24.40
CA VAL A 322 -22.30 -4.48 -24.12
C VAL A 322 -21.59 -5.82 -23.97
N GLU A 323 -21.21 -6.42 -25.11
CA GLU A 323 -20.16 -7.43 -25.09
C GLU A 323 -18.90 -6.64 -24.77
N ALA A 324 -18.45 -6.71 -23.52
CA ALA A 324 -17.06 -6.40 -23.22
C ALA A 324 -16.24 -7.33 -24.12
N ASP A 325 -15.40 -6.74 -24.98
CA ASP A 325 -14.48 -7.46 -25.85
C ASP A 325 -13.84 -8.58 -25.01
N GLU A 326 -14.23 -9.82 -25.30
CA GLU A 326 -13.58 -11.02 -24.83
C GLU A 326 -12.18 -10.96 -25.44
N VAL A 327 -11.26 -10.28 -24.75
CA VAL A 327 -9.84 -10.51 -24.94
C VAL A 327 -9.66 -11.95 -24.48
N GLU A 328 -9.77 -12.89 -25.44
CA GLU A 328 -9.21 -14.22 -25.32
C GLU A 328 -7.73 -14.00 -25.00
N GLU A 329 -7.41 -13.94 -23.71
CA GLU A 329 -6.07 -14.25 -23.26
C GLU A 329 -5.86 -15.70 -23.67
N ALA A 330 -5.18 -15.85 -24.81
CA ALA A 330 -4.60 -17.10 -25.22
C ALA A 330 -3.69 -17.54 -24.07
N GLU A 331 -4.21 -18.41 -23.21
CA GLU A 331 -3.41 -19.31 -22.41
C GLU A 331 -2.53 -20.08 -23.42
N GLU A 332 -1.34 -19.54 -23.70
CA GLU A 332 -0.27 -20.29 -24.32
C GLU A 332 0.05 -21.43 -23.34
N GLU A 333 -0.60 -22.57 -23.54
CA GLU A 333 -0.14 -23.85 -23.02
C GLU A 333 1.31 -24.00 -23.49
N GLU A 334 2.26 -23.73 -22.59
CA GLU A 334 3.66 -24.08 -22.78
C GLU A 334 3.74 -25.61 -22.93
N GLU A 335 3.68 -26.09 -24.17
CA GLU A 335 4.12 -27.44 -24.50
C GLU A 335 5.61 -27.52 -24.14
N GLU A 336 5.89 -28.24 -23.06
CA GLU A 336 7.23 -28.68 -22.66
C GLU A 336 7.87 -29.46 -23.83
N ASP A 337 8.59 -28.75 -24.70
CA ASP A 337 9.41 -29.35 -25.75
C ASP A 337 10.68 -29.93 -25.09
N GLU A 338 10.63 -31.23 -24.78
CA GLU A 338 11.78 -32.05 -24.38
C GLU A 338 12.82 -32.08 -25.51
N THR A 339 13.64 -31.03 -25.66
CA THR A 339 14.81 -31.09 -26.55
C THR A 339 15.95 -31.84 -25.88
N GLU A 340 16.22 -33.03 -26.42
CA GLU A 340 17.36 -33.91 -26.14
C GLU A 340 18.69 -33.12 -26.05
N GLU A 341 19.43 -33.40 -24.98
CA GLU A 341 20.79 -32.91 -24.73
C GLU A 341 21.75 -33.35 -25.85
N ASP A 342 22.11 -32.43 -26.74
CA ASP A 342 23.25 -32.62 -27.66
C ASP A 342 24.53 -32.18 -26.94
N GLU A 343 25.42 -33.16 -26.71
CA GLU A 343 26.80 -32.99 -26.27
C GLU A 343 27.52 -32.00 -27.19
N VAL A 344 28.01 -30.87 -26.66
CA VAL A 344 28.95 -30.02 -27.39
C VAL A 344 30.23 -29.78 -26.59
N ASP A 345 31.30 -30.13 -27.31
CA ASP A 345 32.72 -30.19 -27.03
C ASP A 345 33.32 -29.08 -26.15
N GLU A 346 34.35 -29.53 -25.43
CA GLU A 346 35.39 -28.75 -24.77
C GLU A 346 35.98 -27.69 -25.73
N VAL A 347 35.90 -26.42 -25.33
CA VAL A 347 36.71 -25.34 -25.91
C VAL A 347 37.58 -24.75 -24.79
N ASP A 348 38.81 -25.25 -24.75
CA ASP A 348 39.99 -24.55 -24.24
C ASP A 348 40.21 -23.22 -25.00
N GLU A 349 41.06 -22.34 -24.43
CA GLU A 349 41.56 -21.04 -24.95
C GLU A 349 40.83 -19.82 -24.33
N ASP A 350 41.48 -18.79 -23.80
CA ASP A 350 42.90 -18.48 -23.66
C ASP A 350 43.04 -17.38 -22.58
N GLU A 351 44.17 -17.43 -21.86
CA GLU A 351 44.64 -16.37 -20.97
C GLU A 351 45.06 -15.15 -21.81
N GLU A 352 44.44 -13.98 -21.60
CA GLU A 352 45.11 -12.70 -21.89
C GLU A 352 44.95 -11.71 -20.74
N ASP A 353 46.07 -11.57 -20.01
CA ASP A 353 46.53 -10.37 -19.32
C ASP A 353 46.27 -9.12 -20.19
N GLU A 354 45.74 -8.03 -19.60
CA GLU A 354 46.35 -6.70 -19.79
C GLU A 354 46.09 -5.78 -18.57
N GLU A 355 47.20 -5.35 -17.96
CA GLU A 355 47.29 -4.17 -17.12
C GLU A 355 46.94 -2.91 -17.92
N ASP A 356 46.13 -1.97 -17.41
CA ASP A 356 46.53 -0.56 -17.51
C ASP A 356 45.93 0.36 -16.43
N LYS A 357 46.76 1.35 -16.09
CA LYS A 357 46.75 2.25 -14.95
C LYS A 357 45.94 3.51 -15.29
N GLY A 358 44.94 3.84 -14.49
CA GLY A 358 44.16 5.09 -14.65
C GLY A 358 43.99 5.89 -13.36
N LYS A 359 45.07 6.48 -12.82
CA LYS A 359 45.00 7.46 -11.74
C LYS A 359 44.40 8.78 -12.26
N GLY A 360 43.17 9.10 -11.88
CA GLY A 360 42.54 10.40 -12.12
C GLY A 360 42.08 11.08 -10.83
N LYS A 361 42.97 11.84 -10.19
CA LYS A 361 42.62 12.79 -9.12
C LYS A 361 42.05 14.06 -9.76
N SER A 362 40.87 14.49 -9.37
CA SER A 362 40.47 15.89 -9.50
C SER A 362 39.50 16.30 -8.39
N ASN A 363 40.07 17.03 -7.43
CA ASN A 363 39.38 17.89 -6.48
C ASN A 363 38.41 18.83 -7.22
N LYS A 364 37.17 18.93 -6.74
CA LYS A 364 36.34 20.11 -6.98
C LYS A 364 35.63 20.53 -5.70
N ASP A 365 36.43 21.26 -4.93
CA ASP A 365 36.04 22.34 -4.04
C ASP A 365 34.86 23.15 -4.61
N LYS A 366 33.74 23.18 -3.88
CA LYS A 366 32.68 24.18 -4.02
C LYS A 366 32.29 24.64 -2.61
N GLY A 367 32.61 25.90 -2.32
CA GLY A 367 32.25 26.62 -1.10
C GLY A 367 30.75 26.58 -0.80
N ASN A 368 30.35 26.59 0.47
CA ASN A 368 30.39 27.74 1.38
C ASN A 368 29.65 28.96 0.82
N LYS A 369 28.35 29.10 1.15
CA LYS A 369 27.76 30.27 1.85
C LYS A 369 26.23 30.31 1.68
N GLY A 370 25.52 30.28 2.80
CA GLY A 370 24.14 30.75 2.96
C GLY A 370 23.63 30.34 4.34
N LYS A 371 23.84 31.15 5.39
CA LYS A 371 22.84 32.10 5.92
C LYS A 371 21.48 31.41 6.02
N GLY A 372 21.08 30.85 7.15
CA GLY A 372 20.89 31.55 8.43
C GLY A 372 19.46 32.06 8.49
N ASN A 373 18.60 31.37 9.23
CA ASN A 373 17.35 31.92 9.76
C ASN A 373 16.92 31.11 11.00
N SER A 374 17.53 31.41 12.14
CA SER A 374 16.94 31.12 13.45
C SER A 374 15.82 32.13 13.69
N LYS A 375 14.59 31.66 13.79
CA LYS A 375 13.51 32.24 14.61
C LYS A 375 13.18 31.12 15.61
N ASN A 376 13.56 31.20 16.89
CA ASN A 376 12.98 32.02 17.95
C ASN A 376 11.44 32.00 17.91
N ASN A 377 10.86 30.97 18.53
CA ASN A 377 9.65 31.05 19.35
C ASN A 377 10.15 30.57 20.74
N ASP A 378 10.49 31.41 21.73
CA ASP A 378 9.58 32.19 22.61
C ASP A 378 8.38 31.33 22.98
N GLU A 379 8.49 30.53 24.06
CA GLU A 379 8.11 30.90 25.44
C GLU A 379 6.64 31.35 25.51
N GLU A 380 5.74 30.38 25.67
CA GLU A 380 4.46 30.64 26.35
C GLU A 380 4.47 29.89 27.68
N GLU A 381 4.32 30.69 28.73
CA GLU A 381 4.36 30.37 30.14
C GLU A 381 3.22 29.42 30.53
N GLU A 382 3.57 28.48 31.40
CA GLU A 382 2.65 27.72 32.23
C GLU A 382 1.88 28.68 33.17
N GLU A 383 0.57 28.77 33.03
CA GLU A 383 -0.31 29.20 34.12
C GLU A 383 -0.93 27.96 34.78
N GLU A 384 -0.40 27.59 35.94
CA GLU A 384 -1.07 26.69 36.89
C GLU A 384 -2.32 27.39 37.48
N PRO A 385 -3.47 26.71 37.61
CA PRO A 385 -4.57 27.22 38.43
C PRO A 385 -4.30 26.96 39.92
N GLU A 386 -4.34 28.03 40.72
CA GLU A 386 -4.39 27.98 42.19
C GLU A 386 -5.70 27.33 42.69
N GLU A 387 -5.57 26.65 43.84
CA GLU A 387 -6.55 25.84 44.60
C GLU A 387 -7.92 26.47 44.93
#